data_AF-A0A0A7LCS6-F1
#
_entry.id   AF-A0A0A7LCS6-F1
#
_cell.length_a   1.000
_cell.length_b   1.000
_cell.length_c   1.000
_cell.angle_alpha   90.00
_cell.angle_beta   90.00
_cell.angle_gamma   90.00
#
_symmetry.space_group_name_H-M   'P 1'
#
loop_
_entity.id
_entity.type
_entity.pdbx_description
1 polymer ?
#
loop_
_entity_poly.entity_id
_entity_poly.type
_entity_poly.pdbx_seq_one_letter_code
_entity_poly.pdbx_strand_id
1 'polypeptide(L)'
;MWKILGMDAIYIDIPYATKNRLMELAGDGDKEKKFKEFMEQSEIMFLINGETEESSFFITVPDELTPDDIQLMADVILEIAKTIEFPFISASDREQRYKVIINNNKEPELIGLNKTPGMSSVEVFKPIIRALDGRGRANAEPRGHYK
;
A
#
# COMPACT_ATOMS: atom_id res chain seq x y z
N MET A 1 11.00 21.57 -4.14
CA MET A 1 11.73 20.29 -4.29
C MET A 1 11.13 19.29 -3.31
N TRP A 2 11.03 18.01 -3.67
CA TRP A 2 10.50 16.99 -2.78
C TRP A 2 11.61 16.48 -1.86
N LYS A 3 11.28 16.22 -0.60
CA LYS A 3 12.12 15.51 0.34
C LYS A 3 11.36 14.31 0.87
N ILE A 4 11.92 13.13 0.68
CA ILE A 4 11.35 11.85 1.09
C ILE A 4 12.28 11.27 2.14
N LEU A 5 11.79 11.12 3.37
CA LEU A 5 12.58 10.60 4.49
C LEU A 5 13.95 11.31 4.64
N GLY A 6 13.94 12.64 4.47
CA GLY A 6 15.12 13.51 4.55
C GLY A 6 16.02 13.53 3.30
N MET A 7 15.69 12.76 2.25
CA MET A 7 16.44 12.72 0.99
C MET A 7 15.77 13.58 -0.08
N ASP A 8 16.53 14.46 -0.73
CA ASP A 8 16.02 15.23 -1.87
C ASP A 8 15.69 14.28 -3.03
N ALA A 9 14.50 14.49 -3.62
CA ALA A 9 14.02 13.72 -4.75
C ALA A 9 13.33 14.63 -5.78
N ILE A 10 13.46 14.28 -7.05
CA ILE A 10 12.55 14.74 -8.10
C ILE A 10 11.39 13.75 -8.20
N TYR A 11 10.27 14.17 -8.80
CA TYR A 11 9.02 13.39 -8.77
C TYR A 11 9.19 11.94 -9.24
N ILE A 12 9.97 11.72 -10.30
CA ILE A 12 10.24 10.37 -10.85
C ILE A 12 11.12 9.50 -9.93
N ASP A 13 11.90 10.13 -9.05
CA ASP A 13 12.84 9.44 -8.16
C ASP A 13 12.22 9.13 -6.80
N ILE A 14 11.02 9.67 -6.51
CA ILE A 14 10.33 9.47 -5.22
C ILE A 14 10.25 7.99 -4.83
N PRO A 15 9.80 7.05 -5.70
CA PRO A 15 9.74 5.64 -5.33
C PRO A 15 11.10 5.05 -4.94
N TYR A 16 12.15 5.41 -5.68
CA TYR A 16 13.52 4.94 -5.42
C TYR A 16 14.06 5.53 -4.11
N ALA A 17 13.85 6.83 -3.89
CA ALA A 17 14.24 7.51 -2.65
C ALA A 17 13.51 6.89 -1.44
N THR A 18 12.21 6.60 -1.56
CA THR A 18 11.44 5.91 -0.51
C THR A 18 12.05 4.55 -0.19
N LYS A 19 12.29 3.71 -1.21
CA LYS A 19 12.83 2.35 -1.02
C LYS A 19 14.19 2.40 -0.32
N ASN A 20 15.12 3.20 -0.85
CA ASN A 20 16.47 3.31 -0.31
C ASN A 20 16.45 3.85 1.12
N ARG A 21 15.69 4.91 1.38
CA ARG A 21 15.65 5.52 2.71
C ARG A 21 14.95 4.66 3.75
N LEU A 22 13.89 3.94 3.40
CA LEU A 22 13.28 2.97 4.30
C LEU A 22 14.27 1.85 4.65
N MET A 23 15.04 1.35 3.68
CA MET A 23 16.06 0.32 3.94
C MET A 23 17.24 0.84 4.76
N GLU A 24 17.67 2.08 4.55
CA GLU A 24 18.75 2.72 5.34
C GLU A 24 18.33 3.02 6.78
N LEU A 25 17.07 3.43 6.96
CA LEU A 25 16.51 3.76 8.28
C LEU A 25 16.03 2.53 9.04
N ALA A 26 15.81 1.40 8.35
CA ALA A 26 15.58 0.13 9.00
C ALA A 26 16.85 -0.27 9.77
N GLY A 27 16.71 -0.50 11.08
CA GLY A 27 17.80 -0.95 11.96
C GLY A 27 18.40 -2.31 11.56
N ASP A 28 19.16 -2.92 12.46
CA ASP A 28 19.93 -4.14 12.16
C ASP A 28 19.45 -5.40 12.91
N GLY A 29 18.25 -5.34 13.51
CA GLY A 29 17.63 -6.49 14.15
C GLY A 29 17.09 -7.52 13.14
N ASP A 30 16.64 -8.66 13.65
CA ASP A 30 16.20 -9.77 12.81
C ASP A 30 14.90 -9.45 12.05
N LYS A 31 14.02 -8.62 12.64
CA LYS A 31 12.81 -8.10 12.00
C LYS A 31 13.18 -7.18 10.84
N GLU A 32 14.15 -6.30 11.05
CA GLU A 32 14.61 -5.30 10.09
C GLU A 32 15.37 -5.94 8.93
N LYS A 33 16.10 -7.04 9.17
CA LYS A 33 16.70 -7.84 8.09
C LYS A 33 15.65 -8.43 7.17
N LYS A 34 14.61 -9.07 7.72
CA LYS A 34 13.49 -9.60 6.93
C LYS A 34 12.78 -8.49 6.15
N PHE A 35 12.56 -7.33 6.78
CA PHE A 35 12.02 -6.17 6.11
C PHE A 35 12.86 -5.74 4.90
N LYS A 36 14.19 -5.65 5.05
CA LYS A 36 15.12 -5.31 3.96
C LYS A 36 15.00 -6.33 2.81
N GLU A 37 14.97 -7.63 3.12
CA GLU A 37 14.77 -8.70 2.13
C GLU A 37 13.44 -8.58 1.36
N PHE A 38 12.34 -8.29 2.07
CA PHE A 38 11.02 -8.10 1.45
C PHE A 38 10.95 -6.83 0.60
N MET A 39 11.52 -5.73 1.09
CA MET A 39 11.59 -4.47 0.37
C MET A 39 12.37 -4.60 -0.94
N GLU A 40 13.46 -5.38 -0.98
CA GLU A 40 14.22 -5.62 -2.21
C GLU A 40 13.35 -6.21 -3.32
N GLN A 41 12.45 -7.12 -2.97
CA GLN A 41 11.53 -7.79 -3.90
C GLN A 41 10.27 -6.97 -4.21
N SER A 42 10.06 -5.86 -3.51
CA SER A 42 8.87 -5.03 -3.63
C SER A 42 9.06 -3.89 -4.64
N GLU A 43 7.98 -3.55 -5.32
CA GLU A 43 7.89 -2.38 -6.20
C GLU A 43 7.17 -1.24 -5.49
N ILE A 44 7.71 -0.03 -5.59
CA ILE A 44 7.08 1.17 -5.02
C ILE A 44 6.51 2.01 -6.16
N MET A 45 5.28 2.46 -6.00
CA MET A 45 4.65 3.48 -6.84
C MET A 45 4.22 4.66 -5.98
N PHE A 46 4.45 5.87 -6.49
CA PHE A 46 4.06 7.11 -5.85
C PHE A 46 2.96 7.80 -6.65
N LEU A 47 1.87 8.15 -5.97
CA LEU A 47 0.74 8.86 -6.55
C LEU A 47 0.37 10.05 -5.66
N ILE A 48 0.00 11.18 -6.29
CA ILE A 48 -0.58 12.32 -5.59
C ILE A 48 -2.04 12.45 -6.02
N ASN A 49 -2.93 12.58 -5.06
CA ASN A 49 -4.31 12.96 -5.34
C ASN A 49 -4.37 14.47 -5.60
N GLY A 50 -4.78 14.88 -6.80
CA GLY A 50 -4.87 16.30 -7.17
C GLY A 50 -5.98 17.09 -6.47
N GLU A 51 -6.97 16.43 -5.88
CA GLU A 51 -8.06 17.08 -5.14
C GLU A 51 -7.75 17.22 -3.65
N THR A 52 -7.20 16.17 -3.04
CA THR A 52 -6.92 16.15 -1.59
C THR A 52 -5.48 16.49 -1.24
N GLU A 53 -4.61 16.60 -2.25
CA GLU A 53 -3.15 16.78 -2.11
C GLU A 53 -2.48 15.65 -1.30
N GLU A 54 -3.16 14.50 -1.14
CA GLU A 54 -2.65 13.37 -0.38
C GLU A 54 -1.64 12.55 -1.19
N SER A 55 -0.49 12.30 -0.59
CA SER A 55 0.60 11.49 -1.14
C SER A 55 0.40 10.01 -0.81
N SER A 56 0.43 9.14 -1.80
CA SER A 56 0.21 7.70 -1.64
C SER A 56 1.43 6.93 -2.08
N PHE A 57 1.99 6.12 -1.18
CA PHE A 57 3.04 5.15 -1.49
C PHE A 57 2.42 3.77 -1.55
N PHE A 58 2.38 3.18 -2.75
CA PHE A 58 1.95 1.81 -2.96
C PHE A 58 3.18 0.92 -3.00
N ILE A 59 3.25 -0.04 -2.09
CA ILE A 59 4.30 -1.05 -2.00
C ILE A 59 3.67 -2.37 -2.42
N THR A 60 3.90 -2.75 -3.68
CA THR A 60 3.45 -4.03 -4.21
C THR A 60 4.46 -5.09 -3.85
N VAL A 61 4.05 -6.05 -3.02
CA VAL A 61 4.87 -7.17 -2.57
C VAL A 61 4.57 -8.43 -3.38
N PRO A 62 5.53 -9.39 -3.46
CA PRO A 62 5.28 -10.69 -4.07
C PRO A 62 4.11 -11.46 -3.42
N ASP A 63 3.42 -12.28 -4.21
CA ASP A 63 2.25 -13.05 -3.76
C ASP A 63 2.61 -14.13 -2.72
N GLU A 64 3.89 -14.48 -2.61
CA GLU A 64 4.42 -15.46 -1.67
C GLU A 64 4.50 -14.93 -0.23
N LEU A 65 4.45 -13.60 -0.03
CA LEU A 65 4.46 -13.01 1.30
C LEU A 65 3.13 -13.23 2.01
N THR A 66 3.21 -13.70 3.24
CA THR A 66 2.04 -13.96 4.07
C THR A 66 1.49 -12.66 4.67
N PRO A 67 0.24 -12.65 5.18
CA PRO A 67 -0.28 -11.50 5.93
C PRO A 67 0.61 -11.08 7.11
N ASP A 68 1.25 -12.03 7.79
CA ASP A 68 2.16 -11.74 8.90
C ASP A 68 3.44 -11.04 8.41
N ASP A 69 3.94 -11.40 7.23
CA ASP A 69 5.09 -10.73 6.60
C ASP A 69 4.72 -9.30 6.18
N ILE A 70 3.53 -9.10 5.62
CA ILE A 70 3.00 -7.77 5.27
C ILE A 70 2.84 -6.91 6.54
N GLN A 71 2.30 -7.49 7.62
CA GLN A 71 2.17 -6.79 8.90
C GLN A 71 3.54 -6.42 9.47
N LEU A 72 4.53 -7.32 9.38
CA LEU A 72 5.91 -7.03 9.78
C LEU A 72 6.45 -5.82 9.02
N MET A 73 6.23 -5.74 7.70
CA MET A 73 6.65 -4.58 6.92
C MET A 73 5.96 -3.30 7.37
N ALA A 74 4.65 -3.35 7.62
CA ALA A 74 3.88 -2.22 8.12
C ALA A 74 4.41 -1.73 9.48
N ASP A 75 4.74 -2.66 10.38
CA ASP A 75 5.27 -2.34 11.70
C ASP A 75 6.63 -1.66 11.62
N VAL A 76 7.55 -2.15 10.77
CA VAL A 76 8.87 -1.52 10.59
C VAL A 76 8.73 -0.11 10.00
N ILE A 77 7.89 0.07 8.97
CA ILE A 77 7.66 1.40 8.38
C ILE A 77 7.04 2.35 9.39
N LEU A 78 6.10 1.87 10.22
CA LEU A 78 5.48 2.66 11.27
C LEU A 78 6.49 3.04 12.37
N GLU A 79 7.39 2.12 12.75
CA GLU A 79 8.48 2.40 13.69
C GLU A 79 9.44 3.46 13.13
N ILE A 80 9.82 3.36 11.86
CA ILE A 80 10.61 4.40 11.18
C ILE A 80 9.87 5.74 11.22
N ALA A 81 8.59 5.76 10.80
CA ALA A 81 7.80 6.99 10.77
C ALA A 81 7.64 7.66 12.14
N LYS A 82 7.67 6.89 13.24
CA LYS A 82 7.61 7.40 14.62
C LYS A 82 8.95 7.90 15.15
N THR A 83 10.06 7.42 14.61
CA THR A 83 11.42 7.67 15.15
C THR A 83 12.17 8.75 14.39
N ILE A 84 11.81 9.03 13.14
CA ILE A 84 12.42 10.11 12.36
C ILE A 84 12.12 11.48 12.97
N GLU A 85 13.13 12.36 12.96
CA GLU A 85 13.01 13.76 13.43
C GLU A 85 12.58 14.74 12.32
N PHE A 86 12.37 14.24 11.11
CA PHE A 86 11.96 14.99 9.94
C PHE A 86 10.67 14.41 9.33
N PRO A 87 9.91 15.20 8.54
CA PRO A 87 8.71 14.70 7.88
C PRO A 87 9.00 13.50 6.97
N PHE A 88 8.07 12.53 6.95
CA PHE A 88 8.14 11.40 6.03
C PHE A 88 8.19 11.86 4.57
N ILE A 89 7.38 12.88 4.24
CA ILE A 89 7.38 13.57 2.96
C ILE A 89 7.19 15.06 3.18
N SER A 90 7.98 15.87 2.48
CA SER A 90 7.75 17.30 2.39
C SER A 90 7.95 17.80 0.96
N ALA A 91 7.17 18.80 0.58
CA ALA A 91 7.29 19.50 -0.69
C ALA A 91 7.50 20.98 -0.39
N SER A 92 8.62 21.53 -0.86
CA SER A 92 8.99 22.94 -0.61
C SER A 92 8.95 23.29 0.89
N ASP A 93 9.56 22.41 1.69
CA ASP A 93 9.68 22.49 3.16
C ASP A 93 8.34 22.51 3.91
N ARG A 94 7.25 22.08 3.27
CA ARG A 94 5.96 21.82 3.91
C ARG A 94 5.69 20.33 3.98
N GLU A 95 5.43 19.83 5.18
CA GLU A 95 4.98 18.46 5.41
C GLU A 95 3.72 18.16 4.58
N GLN A 96 3.70 16.99 3.96
CA GLN A 96 2.58 16.52 3.15
C GLN A 96 1.84 15.41 3.88
N ARG A 97 0.52 15.35 3.69
CA ARG A 97 -0.28 14.21 4.15
C ARG A 97 0.07 13.00 3.31
N TYR A 98 0.21 11.85 3.96
CA TYR A 98 0.55 10.63 3.25
C TYR A 98 -0.15 9.40 3.78
N LYS A 99 -0.21 8.38 2.94
CA LYS A 99 -0.53 7.00 3.30
C LYS A 99 0.46 6.05 2.65
N VAL A 100 0.79 4.98 3.37
CA VAL A 100 1.54 3.85 2.85
C VAL A 100 0.56 2.70 2.73
N ILE A 101 0.46 2.13 1.54
CA ILE A 101 -0.40 0.99 1.23
C ILE A 101 0.54 -0.13 0.83
N ILE A 102 0.47 -1.24 1.56
CA ILE A 102 1.20 -2.47 1.23
C ILE A 102 0.17 -3.46 0.72
N ASN A 103 0.35 -3.95 -0.49
CA ASN A 103 -0.57 -4.88 -1.13
C ASN A 103 0.19 -5.98 -1.86
N ASN A 104 -0.47 -7.12 -2.07
CA ASN A 104 -0.06 -8.12 -3.04
C ASN A 104 -1.09 -8.17 -4.18
N ASN A 105 -0.67 -8.56 -5.39
CA ASN A 105 -1.57 -8.61 -6.55
C ASN A 105 -2.68 -9.66 -6.40
N LYS A 106 -2.51 -10.59 -5.45
CA LYS A 106 -3.56 -11.44 -4.92
C LYS A 106 -3.86 -11.06 -3.48
N GLU A 107 -4.68 -10.03 -3.27
CA GLU A 107 -5.50 -9.95 -2.06
C GLU A 107 -6.77 -10.77 -2.30
N PRO A 108 -6.80 -12.09 -2.00
CA PRO A 108 -7.97 -12.93 -2.26
C PRO A 108 -9.20 -12.49 -1.44
N GLU A 109 -9.04 -11.59 -0.47
CA GLU A 109 -10.14 -10.99 0.28
C GLU A 109 -10.85 -9.86 -0.49
N LEU A 110 -10.11 -9.05 -1.26
CA LEU A 110 -10.69 -7.99 -2.11
C LEU A 110 -11.43 -8.56 -3.32
N ILE A 111 -10.93 -9.67 -3.88
CA ILE A 111 -11.55 -10.39 -5.01
C ILE A 111 -12.42 -11.58 -4.58
N GLY A 112 -12.60 -11.80 -3.27
CA GLY A 112 -13.50 -12.81 -2.71
C GLY A 112 -13.13 -14.28 -2.96
N LEU A 113 -11.87 -14.57 -3.32
CA LEU A 113 -11.34 -15.90 -3.60
C LEU A 113 -11.03 -16.71 -2.33
N ASN A 114 -10.51 -16.08 -1.27
CA ASN A 114 -10.32 -16.72 0.04
C ASN A 114 -11.12 -15.95 1.08
N LYS A 115 -12.23 -16.54 1.50
CA LYS A 115 -13.04 -16.04 2.60
C LYS A 115 -12.35 -16.43 3.90
N THR A 116 -11.55 -15.55 4.49
CA THR A 116 -11.21 -15.67 5.90
C THR A 116 -12.50 -15.48 6.72
N PRO A 117 -12.84 -16.40 7.64
CA PRO A 117 -13.99 -16.21 8.51
C PRO A 117 -13.70 -15.05 9.47
N GLY A 118 -14.31 -13.89 9.23
CA GLY A 118 -14.58 -12.92 10.30
C GLY A 118 -13.94 -11.53 10.25
N MET A 119 -13.23 -11.09 9.20
CA MET A 119 -12.57 -9.77 9.24
C MET A 119 -12.63 -8.86 8.00
N SER A 120 -13.54 -9.08 7.05
CA SER A 120 -13.72 -8.09 5.97
C SER A 120 -14.96 -7.22 6.21
N SER A 121 -14.78 -5.90 6.16
CA SER A 121 -15.84 -4.87 6.12
C SER A 121 -16.92 -5.18 5.07
N VAL A 122 -16.59 -5.99 4.06
CA VAL A 122 -17.50 -6.55 3.06
C VAL A 122 -18.64 -7.37 3.69
N GLU A 123 -18.51 -8.01 4.86
CA GLU A 123 -19.63 -8.67 5.57
C GLU A 123 -20.80 -7.70 5.85
N VAL A 124 -20.49 -6.47 6.28
CA VAL A 124 -21.50 -5.44 6.56
C VAL A 124 -22.16 -4.94 5.26
N PHE A 125 -21.39 -4.87 4.17
CA PHE A 125 -21.88 -4.40 2.88
C PHE A 125 -22.48 -5.53 2.00
N LYS A 126 -22.26 -6.80 2.33
CA LYS A 126 -22.79 -7.98 1.59
C LYS A 126 -24.30 -7.90 1.36
N PRO A 127 -25.15 -7.50 2.33
CA PRO A 127 -26.58 -7.36 2.08
C PRO A 127 -26.89 -6.30 1.02
N ILE A 128 -26.15 -5.19 1.02
CA ILE A 128 -26.30 -4.09 0.06
C ILE A 128 -25.80 -4.51 -1.33
N ILE A 129 -24.62 -5.14 -1.40
CA ILE A 129 -24.03 -5.62 -2.66
C ILE A 129 -24.92 -6.72 -3.27
N ARG A 130 -25.36 -7.71 -2.49
CA ARG A 130 -26.29 -8.75 -2.97
C ARG A 130 -27.64 -8.18 -3.39
N ALA A 131 -28.10 -7.13 -2.72
CA ALA A 131 -29.28 -6.41 -3.18
C ALA A 131 -29.01 -5.80 -4.57
N LEU A 132 -27.86 -5.17 -4.81
CA LEU A 132 -27.59 -4.49 -6.09
C LEU A 132 -27.18 -5.43 -7.24
N ASP A 133 -26.56 -6.58 -6.91
CA ASP A 133 -25.98 -7.56 -7.84
C ASP A 133 -26.90 -8.77 -8.12
N GLY A 134 -28.15 -8.73 -7.64
CA GLY A 134 -29.13 -9.77 -7.91
C GLY A 134 -29.51 -9.86 -9.41
N ARG A 135 -29.82 -11.07 -9.88
CA ARG A 135 -30.34 -11.31 -11.25
C ARG A 135 -31.52 -10.36 -11.54
N GLY A 136 -31.40 -9.55 -12.61
CA GLY A 136 -32.40 -8.54 -12.98
C GLY A 136 -32.19 -7.16 -12.34
N ARG A 137 -31.08 -6.93 -11.63
CA ARG A 137 -30.66 -5.60 -11.12
C ARG A 137 -29.47 -5.06 -11.94
N ALA A 138 -28.61 -4.23 -11.35
CA ALA A 138 -27.60 -3.47 -12.07
C ALA A 138 -26.56 -4.34 -12.84
N ASN A 139 -26.44 -5.62 -12.48
CA ASN A 139 -25.61 -6.59 -13.18
C ASN A 139 -26.45 -7.50 -14.11
N ALA A 140 -27.20 -6.88 -15.03
CA ALA A 140 -28.03 -7.57 -15.99
C ALA A 140 -27.20 -8.11 -17.17
N GLU A 141 -26.52 -9.25 -16.95
CA GLU A 141 -25.71 -10.03 -17.89
C GLU A 141 -24.64 -9.24 -18.68
N PRO A 142 -23.40 -9.76 -18.83
CA PRO A 142 -22.46 -9.18 -19.79
C PRO A 142 -23.02 -9.39 -21.20
N ARG A 143 -23.73 -8.39 -21.73
CA ARG A 143 -24.03 -8.30 -23.17
C ARG A 143 -22.70 -8.11 -23.90
N GLY A 144 -22.10 -9.21 -24.30
CA GLY A 144 -20.82 -9.15 -25.00
C GLY A 144 -20.42 -10.51 -25.55
N HIS A 145 -20.89 -10.79 -26.76
CA HIS A 145 -20.28 -11.77 -27.65
C HIS A 145 -18.78 -11.46 -27.80
N TYR A 146 -17.92 -12.34 -27.30
CA TYR A 146 -16.57 -12.44 -27.85
C TYR A 146 -16.63 -13.40 -29.04
N LYS A 147 -16.49 -12.84 -30.25
CA LYS A 147 -15.98 -13.56 -31.42
C LYS A 147 -14.46 -13.49 -31.39
#